data_AF-A0A7X9IH31-F1
#
_entry.id   AF-A0A7X9IH31-F1
#
_cell.length_a   1.000
_cell.length_b   1.000
_cell.length_c   1.000
_cell.angle_alpha   90.00
_cell.angle_beta   90.00
_cell.angle_gamma   90.00
#
_symmetry.space_group_name_H-M   'P 1'
#
loop_
_entity.id
_entity.type
_entity.pdbx_description
1 polymer ?
#
loop_
_entity_poly.entity_id
_entity_poly.type
_entity_poly.pdbx_seq_one_letter_code
_entity_poly.pdbx_strand_id
1 'polypeptide(L)'
;LHQPVAKDLRFIVGCMRMIVSIERLGDEGANIAERVLLLHERPRMEINPALKQLAELAMELVQKTITSFMELDAELAKEIFDRNIESMNLSIRIFKEITEYMIRESRTVERAVQYSFIAHSFKRICDQSSNIAESIIFIKEGENYKHKCGK
;
A
#
# COMPACT_ATOMS: atom_id res chain seq x y z
N LEU A 1 39.40 -1.94 -11.61
CA LEU A 1 38.22 -1.22 -11.11
C LEU A 1 37.04 -1.41 -12.08
N HIS A 2 36.53 -2.63 -12.25
CA HIS A 2 35.29 -2.91 -12.99
C HIS A 2 34.72 -4.23 -12.46
N GLN A 3 33.84 -4.17 -11.46
CA GLN A 3 33.04 -5.31 -11.03
C GLN A 3 31.59 -5.11 -11.49
N PRO A 4 31.24 -5.45 -12.75
CA PRO A 4 29.84 -5.51 -13.17
C PRO A 4 28.98 -6.41 -12.25
N VAL A 5 29.61 -7.42 -11.64
CA VAL A 5 29.03 -8.34 -10.65
C VAL A 5 28.28 -7.64 -9.51
N ALA A 6 28.76 -6.49 -9.03
CA ALA A 6 28.14 -5.80 -7.91
C ALA A 6 26.77 -5.20 -8.27
N LYS A 7 26.61 -4.71 -9.51
CA LYS A 7 25.31 -4.19 -9.99
C LYS A 7 24.34 -5.33 -10.26
N ASP A 8 24.83 -6.41 -10.88
CA ASP A 8 24.01 -7.59 -11.19
C ASP A 8 23.51 -8.28 -9.91
N LEU A 9 24.39 -8.44 -8.92
CA LEU A 9 24.00 -9.00 -7.62
C LEU A 9 22.99 -8.10 -6.90
N ARG A 10 23.17 -6.77 -6.97
CA ARG A 10 22.23 -5.83 -6.37
C ARG A 10 20.85 -5.90 -7.01
N PHE A 11 20.81 -6.02 -8.33
CA PHE A 11 19.59 -6.22 -9.08
C PHE A 11 18.88 -7.51 -8.65
N ILE A 12 19.59 -8.63 -8.58
CA ILE A 12 19.05 -9.92 -8.14
C ILE A 12 18.49 -9.84 -6.71
N VAL A 13 19.27 -9.28 -5.78
CA VAL A 13 18.85 -9.11 -4.37
C VAL A 13 17.64 -8.18 -4.25
N GLY A 14 17.61 -7.08 -5.01
CA GLY A 14 16.48 -6.17 -5.05
C GLY A 14 15.22 -6.87 -5.57
N CYS A 15 15.32 -7.63 -6.66
CA CYS A 15 14.20 -8.41 -7.20
C CYS A 15 13.67 -9.43 -6.17
N MET A 16 14.56 -10.14 -5.45
CA MET A 16 14.14 -11.07 -4.40
C MET A 16 13.33 -10.38 -3.29
N ARG A 17 13.71 -9.17 -2.88
CA ARG A 17 12.94 -8.37 -1.90
C ARG A 17 11.60 -7.91 -2.44
N MET A 18 11.55 -7.52 -3.72
CA MET A 18 10.33 -7.07 -4.37
C MET A 18 9.31 -8.19 -4.52
N ILE A 19 9.73 -9.41 -4.87
CA ILE A 19 8.83 -10.56 -5.03
C ILE A 19 8.00 -10.80 -3.78
N VAL A 20 8.60 -10.70 -2.59
CA VAL A 20 7.87 -10.83 -1.31
C VAL A 20 6.84 -9.72 -1.14
N SER A 21 7.17 -8.49 -1.52
CA SER A 21 6.22 -7.38 -1.44
C SER A 21 5.07 -7.53 -2.43
N ILE A 22 5.32 -8.07 -3.63
CA ILE A 22 4.32 -8.32 -4.67
C ILE A 22 3.36 -9.44 -4.26
N GLU A 23 3.87 -10.52 -3.67
CA GLU A 23 3.00 -11.58 -3.14
C GLU A 23 2.05 -11.04 -2.07
N ARG A 24 2.57 -10.23 -1.13
CA ARG A 24 1.74 -9.55 -0.13
C ARG A 24 0.74 -8.56 -0.71
N LEU A 25 1.03 -7.92 -1.85
CA LEU A 25 0.03 -7.11 -2.56
C LEU A 25 -1.14 -7.97 -3.04
N GLY A 26 -0.84 -9.16 -3.56
CA GLY A 26 -1.84 -10.14 -3.96
C GLY A 26 -2.71 -10.60 -2.80
N ASP A 27 -2.10 -10.91 -1.66
CA ASP A 27 -2.81 -11.30 -0.44
C ASP A 27 -3.79 -10.22 0.05
N GLU A 28 -3.37 -8.95 0.05
CA GLU A 28 -4.26 -7.86 0.43
C GLU A 28 -5.41 -7.68 -0.57
N GLY A 29 -5.17 -7.92 -1.86
CA GLY A 29 -6.21 -7.97 -2.87
C GLY A 29 -7.24 -9.08 -2.61
N ALA A 30 -6.79 -10.28 -2.25
CA ALA A 30 -7.66 -11.39 -1.87
C ALA A 30 -8.47 -11.08 -0.61
N ASN A 31 -7.83 -10.52 0.42
CA ASN A 31 -8.49 -10.07 1.66
C ASN A 31 -9.61 -9.07 1.38
N ILE A 32 -9.41 -8.12 0.45
CA ILE A 32 -10.45 -7.18 0.05
C ILE A 32 -11.61 -7.91 -0.63
N ALA A 33 -11.31 -8.79 -1.59
CA ALA A 33 -12.33 -9.51 -2.35
C ALA A 33 -13.23 -10.37 -1.44
N GLU A 34 -12.65 -11.12 -0.50
CA GLU A 34 -13.40 -11.94 0.47
C GLU A 34 -14.39 -11.10 1.29
N ARG A 35 -13.97 -9.92 1.73
CA ARG A 35 -14.80 -9.01 2.54
C ARG A 35 -15.90 -8.36 1.72
N VAL A 36 -15.62 -8.01 0.47
CA VAL A 36 -16.62 -7.48 -0.46
C VAL A 36 -17.73 -8.51 -0.71
N LEU A 37 -17.38 -9.79 -0.87
CA LEU A 37 -18.36 -10.87 -0.99
C LEU A 37 -19.25 -10.97 0.25
N LEU A 38 -18.65 -10.93 1.45
CA LEU A 38 -19.41 -10.96 2.70
C LEU A 38 -20.33 -9.74 2.87
N LEU A 39 -19.87 -8.56 2.47
CA LEU A 39 -20.66 -7.33 2.52
C LEU A 39 -21.80 -7.29 1.49
N HIS A 40 -21.66 -7.98 0.35
CA HIS A 40 -22.66 -8.02 -0.71
C HIS A 40 -23.98 -8.65 -0.24
N GLU A 41 -23.92 -9.62 0.67
CA GLU A 41 -25.08 -10.30 1.25
C GLU A 41 -25.79 -9.49 2.35
N ARG A 42 -25.26 -8.31 2.70
CA ARG A 42 -25.77 -7.46 3.78
C ARG A 42 -26.40 -6.18 3.23
N PRO A 43 -27.32 -5.53 3.97
CA PRO A 43 -27.84 -4.23 3.56
C PRO A 43 -26.70 -3.23 3.38
N ARG A 44 -26.81 -2.35 2.38
CA ARG A 44 -25.79 -1.34 2.12
C ARG A 44 -25.62 -0.41 3.33
N MET A 45 -24.38 -0.04 3.56
CA MET A 45 -23.98 1.00 4.50
C MET A 45 -23.44 2.15 3.66
N GLU A 46 -23.66 3.39 4.10
CA GLU A 46 -23.04 4.54 3.44
C GLU A 46 -21.52 4.40 3.51
N ILE A 47 -20.87 4.43 2.34
CA ILE A 47 -19.43 4.27 2.23
C ILE A 47 -18.78 5.61 2.52
N ASN A 48 -17.80 5.62 3.43
CA ASN A 48 -16.96 6.80 3.66
C ASN A 48 -16.23 7.18 2.34
N PRO A 49 -16.40 8.40 1.81
CA PRO A 49 -15.70 8.86 0.61
C PRO A 49 -14.17 8.72 0.70
N ALA A 50 -13.59 8.83 1.90
CA ALA A 50 -12.16 8.65 2.14
C ALA A 50 -11.68 7.22 1.86
N LEU A 51 -12.55 6.20 1.99
CA LEU A 51 -12.20 4.83 1.61
C LEU A 51 -11.92 4.72 0.11
N LYS A 52 -12.74 5.38 -0.71
CA LYS A 52 -12.52 5.44 -2.15
C LYS A 52 -11.21 6.17 -2.48
N GLN A 53 -10.94 7.28 -1.81
CA GLN A 53 -9.68 8.02 -1.97
C GLN A 53 -8.46 7.17 -1.60
N LEU A 54 -8.54 6.39 -0.52
CA LEU A 54 -7.47 5.48 -0.11
C LEU A 54 -7.26 4.36 -1.13
N ALA A 55 -8.33 3.82 -1.72
CA ALA A 55 -8.24 2.83 -2.77
C ALA A 55 -7.60 3.40 -4.05
N GLU A 56 -7.98 4.61 -4.45
CA GLU A 56 -7.39 5.31 -5.61
C GLU A 56 -5.90 5.59 -5.39
N LEU A 57 -5.52 6.06 -4.20
CA LEU A 57 -4.12 6.27 -3.82
C LEU A 57 -3.34 4.94 -3.85
N ALA A 58 -3.88 3.86 -3.29
CA ALA A 58 -3.25 2.55 -3.30
C ALA A 58 -2.94 2.08 -4.74
N MET A 59 -3.90 2.24 -5.66
CA MET A 59 -3.71 1.91 -7.07
C MET A 59 -2.69 2.82 -7.76
N GLU A 60 -2.71 4.12 -7.47
CA GLU A 60 -1.71 5.08 -7.96
C GLU A 60 -0.29 4.66 -7.56
N LEU A 61 -0.07 4.32 -6.28
CA LEU A 61 1.24 3.93 -5.77
C LEU A 61 1.73 2.63 -6.41
N VAL A 62 0.86 1.63 -6.56
CA VAL A 62 1.22 0.38 -7.26
C VAL A 62 1.63 0.67 -8.70
N GLN A 63 0.87 1.49 -9.42
CA GLN A 63 1.18 1.86 -10.80
C GLN A 63 2.51 2.61 -10.91
N LYS A 64 2.76 3.60 -10.03
CA LYS A 64 4.04 4.32 -9.97
C LYS A 64 5.21 3.39 -9.70
N THR A 65 5.01 2.40 -8.81
CA THR A 65 6.02 1.40 -8.48
C THR A 65 6.40 0.57 -9.71
N ILE A 66 5.41 0.14 -10.49
CA ILE A 66 5.64 -0.62 -11.73
C ILE A 66 6.43 0.23 -12.73
N THR A 67 6.01 1.47 -12.97
CA THR A 67 6.70 2.39 -13.88
C THR A 67 8.14 2.66 -13.44
N SER A 68 8.34 2.99 -12.16
CA SER A 68 9.66 3.26 -11.58
C SER A 68 10.60 2.05 -11.70
N PHE A 69 10.08 0.82 -11.54
CA PHE A 69 10.89 -0.38 -11.70
C PHE A 69 11.29 -0.62 -13.17
N MET A 70 10.36 -0.48 -14.12
CA MET A 70 10.63 -0.68 -15.54
C MET A 70 11.71 0.28 -16.07
N GLU A 71 11.70 1.52 -15.57
CA GLU A 71 12.63 2.57 -15.99
C GLU A 71 13.87 2.67 -15.09
N LEU A 72 13.92 1.90 -13.99
CA LEU A 72 14.90 2.03 -12.91
C LEU A 72 15.10 3.50 -12.49
N ASP A 73 13.97 4.18 -12.28
CA ASP A 73 13.87 5.59 -11.90
C ASP A 73 13.74 5.71 -10.38
N ALA A 74 14.84 6.12 -9.74
CA ALA A 74 14.91 6.32 -8.29
C ALA A 74 14.19 7.59 -7.82
N GLU A 75 14.01 8.61 -8.67
CA GLU A 75 13.28 9.82 -8.30
C GLU A 75 11.79 9.53 -8.25
N LEU A 76 11.25 8.82 -9.25
CA LEU A 76 9.86 8.35 -9.21
C LEU A 76 9.61 7.42 -8.01
N ALA A 77 10.62 6.61 -7.62
CA ALA A 77 10.53 5.79 -6.41
C ALA A 77 10.47 6.64 -5.12
N LYS A 78 11.17 7.77 -5.05
CA LYS A 78 11.14 8.68 -3.89
C LYS A 78 9.76 9.33 -3.73
N GLU A 79 9.11 9.73 -4.83
CA GLU A 79 7.76 10.30 -4.79
C GLU A 79 6.71 9.36 -4.16
N ILE A 80 6.90 8.05 -4.26
CA ILE A 80 5.99 7.05 -3.67
C ILE A 80 5.96 7.20 -2.14
N PHE A 81 7.08 7.54 -1.50
CA PHE A 81 7.11 7.76 -0.05
C PHE A 81 6.30 9.01 0.34
N ASP A 82 6.51 10.11 -0.38
CA ASP A 82 5.81 11.37 -0.11
C ASP A 82 4.29 11.21 -0.28
N ARG A 83 3.88 10.54 -1.35
CA ARG A 83 2.46 10.23 -1.60
C ARG A 83 1.90 9.24 -0.56
N ASN A 84 2.69 8.27 -0.09
CA ASN A 84 2.23 7.32 0.92
C ASN A 84 1.95 7.97 2.29
N ILE A 85 2.53 9.13 2.61
CA ILE A 85 2.17 9.87 3.83
C ILE A 85 0.66 10.17 3.90
N GLU A 86 0.04 10.44 2.74
CA GLU A 86 -1.41 10.69 2.65
C GLU A 86 -2.24 9.47 3.09
N SER A 87 -1.75 8.25 2.88
CA SER A 87 -2.48 7.02 3.23
C SER A 87 -2.73 6.91 4.74
N MET A 88 -1.80 7.40 5.57
CA MET A 88 -1.94 7.43 7.02
C MET A 88 -3.09 8.35 7.45
N ASN A 89 -3.13 9.55 6.89
CA ASN A 89 -4.17 10.54 7.20
C ASN A 89 -5.56 10.05 6.78
N LEU A 90 -5.66 9.45 5.59
CA LEU A 90 -6.89 8.84 5.10
C LEU A 90 -7.33 7.68 6.01
N SER A 91 -6.40 6.80 6.40
CA SER A 91 -6.69 5.68 7.31
C SER A 91 -7.25 6.16 8.65
N ILE A 92 -6.61 7.14 9.31
CA ILE A 92 -7.08 7.71 10.57
C ILE A 92 -8.50 8.26 10.44
N ARG A 93 -8.77 9.02 9.36
CA ARG A 93 -10.09 9.56 9.08
C ARG A 93 -11.14 8.47 8.90
N ILE A 94 -10.82 7.42 8.13
CA ILE A 94 -11.72 6.29 7.89
C ILE A 94 -12.07 5.59 9.20
N PHE A 95 -11.08 5.26 10.03
CA PHE A 95 -11.31 4.60 11.30
C PHE A 95 -12.16 5.42 12.27
N LYS A 96 -11.95 6.75 12.29
CA LYS A 96 -12.78 7.65 13.11
C LYS A 96 -14.24 7.61 12.68
N GLU A 97 -14.52 7.80 11.39
CA GLU A 97 -15.90 7.80 10.86
C GLU A 97 -16.56 6.43 11.03
N ILE A 98 -15.85 5.34 10.76
CA ILE A 98 -16.36 3.98 10.97
C ILE A 98 -16.72 3.74 12.45
N THR A 99 -15.90 4.23 13.38
CA THR A 99 -16.18 4.13 14.82
C THR A 99 -17.42 4.94 15.19
N GLU A 100 -17.60 6.14 14.64
CA GLU A 100 -18.80 6.95 14.85
C GLU A 100 -20.07 6.24 14.36
N TYR A 101 -20.01 5.53 13.23
CA TYR A 101 -21.12 4.70 12.77
C TYR A 101 -21.47 3.57 13.75
N MET A 102 -20.46 2.89 14.28
CA MET A 102 -20.66 1.81 15.27
C MET A 102 -21.32 2.33 16.56
N ILE A 103 -20.99 3.55 16.98
CA ILE A 103 -21.58 4.21 18.16
C ILE A 103 -23.04 4.59 17.90
N ARG A 104 -23.37 5.10 16.71
CA ARG A 104 -24.72 5.57 16.39
C ARG A 104 -25.73 4.44 16.19
N GLU A 105 -25.33 3.34 15.56
CA GLU A 105 -26.25 2.24 15.20
C GLU A 105 -25.57 0.88 15.36
N SER A 106 -25.92 0.14 16.41
CA SER A 106 -25.28 -1.14 16.75
C SER A 106 -25.48 -2.23 15.68
N ARG A 107 -26.55 -2.16 14.88
CA ARG A 107 -26.81 -3.06 13.75
C ARG A 107 -25.83 -2.87 12.58
N THR A 108 -24.99 -1.83 12.62
CA THR A 108 -23.96 -1.59 11.59
C THR A 108 -22.61 -2.19 11.95
N VAL A 109 -22.39 -2.60 13.21
CA VAL A 109 -21.06 -2.98 13.73
C VAL A 109 -20.38 -4.05 12.90
N GLU A 110 -21.09 -5.13 12.53
CA GLU A 110 -20.50 -6.21 11.73
C GLU A 110 -19.98 -5.71 10.37
N ARG A 111 -20.77 -4.88 9.68
CA ARG A 111 -20.39 -4.29 8.39
C ARG A 111 -19.25 -3.28 8.55
N ALA A 112 -19.34 -2.43 9.57
CA ALA A 112 -18.35 -1.44 9.92
C ALA A 112 -16.97 -2.08 10.16
N VAL A 113 -16.93 -3.23 10.85
CA VAL A 113 -15.72 -4.03 11.04
C VAL A 113 -15.15 -4.52 9.70
N GLN A 114 -15.98 -4.99 8.76
CA GLN A 114 -15.49 -5.40 7.45
C GLN A 114 -14.90 -4.24 6.65
N TYR A 115 -15.53 -3.06 6.69
CA TYR A 115 -14.98 -1.86 6.07
C TYR A 115 -13.65 -1.44 6.70
N SER A 116 -13.49 -1.55 8.02
CA SER A 116 -12.21 -1.31 8.70
C SER A 116 -11.09 -2.20 8.18
N PHE A 117 -11.40 -3.48 7.93
CA PHE A 117 -10.42 -4.39 7.38
C PHE A 117 -10.08 -4.09 5.92
N ILE A 118 -11.07 -3.72 5.09
CA ILE A 118 -10.82 -3.28 3.71
C ILE A 118 -9.91 -2.04 3.71
N ALA A 119 -10.19 -1.05 4.56
CA ALA A 119 -9.36 0.14 4.71
C ALA A 119 -7.92 -0.21 5.13
N HIS A 120 -7.77 -1.14 6.09
CA HIS A 120 -6.47 -1.63 6.51
C HIS A 120 -5.72 -2.31 5.34
N SER A 121 -6.38 -3.16 4.54
CA SER A 121 -5.76 -3.80 3.39
C SER A 121 -5.28 -2.81 2.33
N PHE A 122 -6.06 -1.76 2.02
CA PHE A 122 -5.58 -0.69 1.14
C PHE A 122 -4.36 0.05 1.72
N LYS A 123 -4.35 0.34 3.02
CA LYS A 123 -3.18 0.93 3.68
C LYS A 123 -1.96 0.01 3.57
N ARG A 124 -2.14 -1.30 3.71
CA ARG A 124 -1.06 -2.29 3.54
C ARG A 124 -0.54 -2.31 2.10
N ILE A 125 -1.41 -2.17 1.10
CA ILE A 125 -1.01 -2.02 -0.31
C ILE A 125 -0.10 -0.79 -0.49
N CYS A 126 -0.44 0.34 0.11
CA CYS A 126 0.40 1.53 0.08
C CYS A 126 1.78 1.27 0.74
N ASP A 127 1.81 0.62 1.91
CA ASP A 127 3.06 0.25 2.59
C ASP A 127 3.94 -0.69 1.73
N GLN A 128 3.35 -1.71 1.08
CA GLN A 128 4.11 -2.61 0.21
C GLN A 128 4.65 -1.88 -1.01
N SER A 129 3.90 -0.92 -1.56
CA SER A 129 4.38 -0.08 -2.66
C SER A 129 5.64 0.70 -2.24
N SER A 130 5.68 1.26 -1.03
CA SER A 130 6.89 1.88 -0.49
C SER A 130 8.05 0.89 -0.26
N ASN A 131 7.77 -0.37 0.10
CA ASN A 131 8.81 -1.41 0.23
C ASN A 131 9.43 -1.76 -1.12
N ILE A 132 8.63 -1.80 -2.17
CA ILE A 132 9.11 -2.02 -3.53
C ILE A 132 9.90 -0.79 -4.01
N ALA A 133 9.41 0.42 -3.78
CA ALA A 133 10.11 1.67 -4.09
C ALA A 133 11.50 1.73 -3.43
N GLU A 134 11.61 1.33 -2.16
CA GLU A 134 12.91 1.19 -1.48
C GLU A 134 13.85 0.23 -2.20
N SER A 135 13.32 -0.90 -2.67
CA SER A 135 14.11 -1.89 -3.41
C SER A 135 14.59 -1.34 -4.75
N ILE A 136 13.80 -0.51 -5.43
CA ILE A 136 14.19 0.16 -6.68
C ILE A 136 15.33 1.16 -6.42
N ILE A 137 15.20 2.00 -5.38
CA ILE A 137 16.26 2.94 -4.98
C ILE A 137 17.54 2.18 -4.64
N PHE A 138 17.42 1.08 -3.89
CA PHE A 138 18.55 0.22 -3.58
C PHE A 138 19.20 -0.30 -4.87
N ILE A 139 18.44 -0.87 -5.81
CA ILE A 139 18.96 -1.36 -7.10
C ILE A 139 19.75 -0.25 -7.82
N LYS A 140 19.18 0.95 -7.92
CA LYS A 140 19.76 2.05 -8.69
C LYS A 140 20.96 2.70 -8.02
N GLU A 141 20.80 3.10 -6.76
CA GLU A 141 21.74 3.97 -6.03
C GLU A 141 22.65 3.15 -5.11
N GLY A 142 22.18 2.03 -4.58
CA GLY A 142 22.90 1.20 -3.62
C GLY A 142 22.70 1.59 -2.17
N GLU A 143 21.73 2.46 -1.91
CA GLU A 143 21.40 2.98 -0.58
C GLU A 143 20.10 2.36 -0.06
N ASN A 144 19.99 2.23 1.28
CA ASN A 144 18.72 1.93 1.94
C ASN A 144 18.03 3.24 2.32
N TYR A 145 16.93 3.56 1.65
CA TYR A 145 16.25 4.85 1.78
C TYR A 145 15.54 5.04 3.13
N LYS A 146 14.92 4.00 3.72
CA LYS A 146 14.17 4.16 4.98
C LYS A 146 15.01 4.61 6.17
N HIS A 147 16.32 4.34 6.18
CA HIS A 147 17.20 4.81 7.25
C HIS A 147 17.46 6.32 7.21
N LYS A 148 17.14 7.01 6.11
CA LYS A 148 17.24 8.47 6.00
C LYS A 148 15.96 9.20 6.43
N CYS A 149 14.79 8.58 6.25
CA CYS A 149 13.49 9.20 6.56
C CYS A 149 13.10 9.12 8.05
N GLY A 150 13.91 8.44 8.89
CA GLY A 150 13.70 8.31 10.34
C GLY A 150 14.50 9.29 11.20
N LYS A 151 14.92 10.43 10.65
CA LYS A 151 15.50 11.56 11.40
C LYS A 151 14.57 12.76 11.37
#